data_AF-A0A497KQE6-F1
#
_entry.id   AF-A0A497KQE6-F1
#
_cell.length_a   1.000
_cell.length_b   1.000
_cell.length_c   1.000
_cell.angle_alpha   90.00
_cell.angle_beta   90.00
_cell.angle_gamma   90.00
#
_symmetry.space_group_name_H-M   'P 1'
#
loop_
_entity.id
_entity.type
_entity.pdbx_description
1 polymer ?
#
loop_
_entity_poly.entity_id
_entity_poly.type
_entity_poly.pdbx_seq_one_letter_code
_entity_poly.pdbx_strand_id
1 'polypeptide(L)' 'MRKLFLTVWFTFLILLDYLVPYTILQGYNKITGLYVFWPLLTLVVAVSCFWLMTGWREK' A
#
# COMPACT_ATOMS: atom_id res chain seq x y z
N MET A 1 14.19 6.86 -14.40
CA MET A 1 14.29 6.52 -12.95
C MET A 1 12.93 6.46 -12.24
N ARG A 2 11.99 7.40 -12.46
CA ARG A 2 10.66 7.42 -11.80
C ARG A 2 9.87 6.10 -11.91
N LYS A 3 9.89 5.43 -13.07
CA LYS A 3 9.22 4.14 -13.28
C LYS A 3 9.78 3.01 -12.40
N LEU A 4 11.10 2.90 -12.27
CA LEU A 4 11.76 1.90 -11.40
C LEU A 4 11.40 2.12 -9.93
N PHE A 5 11.42 3.38 -9.48
CA PHE A 5 11.02 3.73 -8.11
C PHE A 5 9.56 3.33 -7.82
N LEU A 6 8.67 3.55 -8.79
CA LEU A 6 7.26 3.16 -8.68
C LEU A 6 7.07 1.65 -8.66
N THR A 7 7.80 0.91 -9.50
CA THR A 7 7.76 -0.56 -9.49
C THR A 7 8.21 -1.10 -8.13
N VAL A 8 9.31 -0.58 -7.59
CA VAL A 8 9.80 -0.95 -6.25
C VAL A 8 8.79 -0.58 -5.16
N TRP A 9 8.19 0.61 -5.24
CA TRP A 9 7.15 1.05 -4.31
C TRP A 9 5.91 0.16 -4.33
N PHE A 10 5.45 -0.24 -5.52
CA PHE A 10 4.31 -1.16 -5.69
C PHE A 10 4.63 -2.56 -5.16
N THR A 11 5.82 -3.09 -5.47
CA THR A 11 6.28 -4.37 -4.92
C THR A 11 6.37 -4.33 -3.39
N PHE A 12 6.83 -3.22 -2.83
CA PHE A 12 6.86 -3.01 -1.38
C PHE A 12 5.46 -3.00 -0.78
N LEU A 13 4.49 -2.31 -1.40
CA LEU A 13 3.09 -2.30 -0.96
C LEU A 13 2.46 -3.69 -0.97
N ILE A 14 2.73 -4.52 -1.99
CA ILE A 14 2.27 -5.91 -2.07
C ILE A 14 2.90 -6.76 -0.97
N LEU A 15 4.21 -6.59 -0.73
CA LEU A 15 4.88 -7.27 0.38
C LEU A 15 4.29 -6.85 1.73
N LEU A 16 3.93 -5.58 1.91
CA LEU A 16 3.32 -5.07 3.12
C LEU A 16 1.92 -5.64 3.35
N ASP A 17 1.11 -5.74 2.27
CA ASP A 17 -0.21 -6.39 2.28
C ASP A 17 -0.14 -7.84 2.78
N TYR A 18 0.92 -8.56 2.41
CA TYR A 18 1.12 -9.94 2.84
C TYR A 18 1.80 -10.04 4.21
N LEU A 19 2.83 -9.26 4.49
CA LEU A 19 3.58 -9.37 5.74
C LEU A 19 2.77 -8.92 6.94
N VAL A 20 2.08 -7.78 6.87
CA VAL A 20 1.43 -7.18 8.04
C VAL A 20 0.33 -8.07 8.65
N PRO A 21 -0.61 -8.65 7.88
CA PRO A 21 -1.61 -9.56 8.43
C PRO A 21 -0.98 -10.86 8.97
N TYR A 22 0.09 -11.35 8.34
CA TYR A 22 0.72 -12.62 8.73
C TYR A 22 1.75 -12.49 9.86
N THR A 23 2.31 -11.30 10.11
CA THR A 23 3.35 -11.08 11.13
C THR A 23 2.86 -10.24 12.31
N ILE A 24 2.23 -9.09 12.05
CA ILE A 24 1.85 -8.12 13.09
C ILE A 24 0.46 -8.44 13.66
N LEU A 25 -0.50 -8.78 12.80
CA LEU A 25 -1.87 -9.07 13.25
C LEU A 25 -2.05 -10.46 13.86
N GLN A 26 -1.06 -11.35 13.79
CA GLN A 26 -1.15 -12.64 14.49
C GLN A 26 -1.28 -12.48 16.01
N GLY A 27 -0.71 -11.42 16.58
CA GLY A 27 -0.74 -11.15 18.03
C GLY A 27 -1.86 -10.22 18.50
N TYR A 28 -2.61 -9.58 17.60
CA TYR A 28 -3.65 -8.61 17.93
C TYR A 28 -5.05 -9.13 17.59
N ASN A 29 -6.07 -8.55 18.23
CA ASN A 29 -7.48 -8.91 18.02
C ASN A 29 -7.83 -8.82 16.51
N LYS A 30 -7.93 -9.99 15.86
CA LYS A 30 -7.91 -10.16 14.40
C LYS A 30 -8.93 -9.29 13.68
N ILE A 31 -10.08 -9.06 14.31
CA ILE A 31 -11.19 -8.34 13.69
C ILE A 31 -10.85 -6.86 13.54
N THR A 32 -10.41 -6.19 14.61
CA THR A 32 -10.15 -4.76 14.60
C THR A 32 -8.90 -4.40 13.81
N GLY A 33 -7.84 -5.22 13.93
CA GLY A 33 -6.59 -5.01 13.20
C GLY A 33 -6.79 -5.10 11.68
N LEU A 34 -7.50 -6.11 11.19
CA LEU A 34 -7.72 -6.28 9.75
C LEU A 34 -8.64 -5.19 9.20
N TYR A 35 -9.67 -4.82 9.96
CA TYR A 35 -10.63 -3.80 9.53
C TYR A 35 -10.02 -2.41 9.36
N VAL A 36 -8.98 -2.08 10.12
CA VAL A 36 -8.31 -0.77 10.04
C VAL A 36 -7.13 -0.82 9.07
N PHE A 37 -6.43 -1.97 8.98
CA PHE A 37 -5.27 -2.14 8.12
C PHE A 37 -5.62 -2.07 6.63
N TRP A 38 -6.60 -2.85 6.17
CA TRP A 38 -7.01 -2.90 4.77
C TRP A 38 -7.41 -1.53 4.19
N PRO A 39 -8.28 -0.73 4.85
CA PRO A 39 -8.62 0.59 4.33
C PRO A 39 -7.47 1.59 4.39
N LEU A 40 -6.59 1.53 5.41
CA LEU A 40 -5.38 2.36 5.45
C LEU A 40 -4.44 2.05 4.29
N LEU A 41 -4.17 0.77 4.05
CA LEU A 41 -3.35 0.32 2.93
C LEU A 41 -3.95 0.79 1.60
N THR A 42 -5.26 0.59 1.44
CA THR A 42 -6.00 1.05 0.25
C THR A 42 -5.88 2.56 0.04
N LEU A 43 -5.97 3.35 1.11
CA LEU A 43 -5.77 4.80 1.06
C LEU A 43 -4.36 5.17 0.57
N VAL A 44 -3.33 4.52 1.11
CA VAL A 44 -1.94 4.76 0.70
C VAL A 44 -1.72 4.41 -0.78
N VAL A 45 -2.28 3.28 -1.23
CA VAL A 45 -2.23 2.87 -2.64
C VAL A 45 -2.97 3.88 -3.53
N ALA A 46 -4.18 4.29 -3.13
CA ALA A 46 -5.00 5.23 -3.88
C ALA A 46 -4.31 6.61 -4.02
N VAL A 47 -3.74 7.14 -2.94
CA VAL A 47 -2.95 8.38 -2.96
C VAL A 47 -1.72 8.23 -3.85
N SER A 48 -1.01 7.11 -3.73
CA SER A 48 0.15 6.81 -4.57
C SER A 48 -0.24 6.78 -6.06
N CYS A 49 -1.38 6.18 -6.40
CA CYS A 49 -1.90 6.10 -7.75
C CYS A 49 -2.34 7.48 -8.28
N PHE A 50 -3.01 8.28 -7.44
CA PHE A 50 -3.46 9.63 -7.78
C PHE A 50 -2.28 10.55 -8.08
N TRP A 51 -1.21 10.47 -7.28
CA TRP A 51 0.02 11.24 -7.51
C TRP A 51 0.73 10.86 -8.82
N LEU A 52 0.62 9.58 -9.17
CA LEU A 52 1.13 9.03 -10.42
C LEU A 52 0.37 9.57 -11.64
N MET A 53 -0.96 9.64 -11.55
CA MET A 53 -1.82 10.18 -12.61
C MET A 53 -1.67 11.69 -12.78
N THR A 54 -1.56 12.45 -11.70
CA THR A 54 -1.35 13.92 -11.79
C THR A 54 -0.02 14.26 -12.46
N GLY A 55 1.05 13.51 -12.16
CA GLY A 55 2.34 13.65 -12.84
C GLY A 55 2.41 13.12 -14.28
N TRP A 56 1.31 12.57 -14.81
CA TRP A 56 1.19 12.14 -16.21
C TRP A 56 0.52 13.18 -17.11
N ARG A 57 -0.21 14.15 -16.53
CA ARG A 57 -0.99 15.16 -17.25
C ARG A 57 -0.16 16.36 -17.75
N GLU A 58 1.11 16.46 -17.35
CA GLU A 58 2.06 17.50 -17.80
C GLU A 58 3.04 17.03 -18.89
N LYS A 59 2.64 16.08 -19.75
CA LYS A 59 3.39 15.76 -20.98
C LYS A 59 2.48 15.70 -22.19
#